data_AF-X1AFR2-F1
#
_entry.id   AF-X1AFR2-F1
#
_cell.length_a   1.000
_cell.length_b   1.000
_cell.length_c   1.000
_cell.angle_alpha   90.00
_cell.angle_beta   90.00
_cell.angle_gamma   90.00
#
_symmetry.space_group_name_H-M   'P 1'
#
loop_
_entity.id
_entity.type
_entity.pdbx_description
1 polymer ?
#
loop_
_entity_poly.entity_id
_entity_poly.type
_entity_poly.pdbx_seq_one_letter_code
_entity_poly.pdbx_strand_id
1 'polypeptide(L)'
;MLTNLPDVYAVGDCAEGTEFITGKPMTGGLGTIAVRQARVAGINAAGGDVRFPGIIGAKVTKLFGLEIASTGLTDDLAKRFEIPVVKGSIKGSTKPHYYTGGKDLKLKTYYNKETGKLVGGQLVGLEDAAMRLNVITLGIQHNIDAKDLFDFENCYAPAICDTWDPLVQSADAARRRLKI
;
A
#
# COMPACT_ATOMS: atom_id res chain seq x y z
N MET A 1 -9.16 18.03 9.88
CA MET A 1 -9.22 18.90 8.68
C MET A 1 -9.66 20.33 8.98
N LEU A 2 -10.09 20.65 10.21
CA LEU A 2 -10.26 22.04 10.65
C LEU A 2 -8.89 22.75 10.67
N THR A 3 -8.86 24.02 10.29
CA THR A 3 -7.65 24.84 10.36
C THR A 3 -7.48 25.48 11.75
N ASN A 4 -6.56 26.43 11.89
CA ASN A 4 -6.46 27.25 13.09
C ASN A 4 -7.55 28.34 13.17
N LEU A 5 -8.32 28.56 12.11
CA LEU A 5 -9.45 29.47 12.09
C LEU A 5 -10.76 28.69 12.34
N PRO A 6 -11.68 29.21 13.17
CA PRO A 6 -12.97 28.56 13.40
C PRO A 6 -13.75 28.47 12.10
N ASP A 7 -14.48 27.37 11.92
CA ASP A 7 -15.37 27.09 10.77
C ASP A 7 -14.68 27.07 9.39
N VAL A 8 -13.35 27.14 9.34
CA VAL A 8 -12.56 27.07 8.11
C VAL A 8 -11.83 25.72 8.03
N TYR A 9 -12.08 24.98 6.95
CA TYR A 9 -11.49 23.66 6.68
C TYR A 9 -10.57 23.71 5.46
N ALA A 10 -9.51 22.90 5.47
CA ALA A 10 -8.58 22.73 4.35
C ALA A 10 -8.51 21.26 3.92
N VAL A 11 -8.55 20.99 2.61
CA VAL A 11 -8.54 19.65 2.03
C VAL A 11 -7.83 19.64 0.68
N GLY A 12 -7.39 18.46 0.23
CA GLY A 12 -6.74 18.29 -1.05
C GLY A 12 -5.32 18.87 -1.07
N ASP A 13 -4.90 19.33 -2.24
CA ASP A 13 -3.50 19.70 -2.49
C ASP A 13 -3.05 20.98 -1.75
N CYS A 14 -3.98 21.76 -1.21
CA CYS A 14 -3.67 22.90 -0.35
C CYS A 14 -3.49 22.51 1.13
N ALA A 15 -3.70 21.24 1.48
CA ALA A 15 -3.68 20.76 2.86
C ALA A 15 -2.62 19.68 3.07
N GLU A 16 -1.95 19.77 4.22
CA GLU A 16 -1.08 18.73 4.72
C GLU A 16 -1.90 17.68 5.51
N GLY A 17 -1.46 16.43 5.45
CA GLY A 17 -1.94 15.36 6.31
C GLY A 17 -0.79 14.68 7.03
N THR A 18 -1.13 13.72 7.89
CA THR A 18 -0.13 12.89 8.59
C THR A 18 0.20 11.68 7.72
N GLU A 19 1.48 11.47 7.41
CA GLU A 19 1.96 10.23 6.80
C GLU A 19 1.78 9.08 7.79
N PHE A 20 1.13 8.02 7.33
CA PHE A 20 0.56 6.99 8.20
C PHE A 20 1.62 6.21 8.99
N ILE A 21 2.80 5.98 8.41
CA ILE A 21 3.82 5.09 8.96
C ILE A 21 4.75 5.82 9.92
N THR A 22 5.14 7.04 9.56
CA THR A 22 6.13 7.85 10.27
C THR A 22 5.51 8.88 11.20
N GLY A 23 4.21 9.16 11.05
CA GLY A 23 3.52 10.25 11.75
C GLY A 23 3.97 11.64 11.30
N LYS A 24 4.85 11.73 10.30
CA LYS A 24 5.39 13.01 9.83
C LYS A 24 4.38 13.74 8.94
N PRO A 25 4.45 15.06 8.88
CA PRO A 25 3.62 15.83 7.95
C PRO A 25 3.94 15.48 6.48
N MET A 26 2.91 15.34 5.64
CA MET A 26 3.02 14.97 4.21
C MET A 26 1.87 15.59 3.38
N THR A 27 2.20 16.05 2.17
CA THR A 27 1.20 16.41 1.16
C THR A 27 0.72 15.18 0.39
N GLY A 28 -0.59 15.09 0.17
CA GLY A 28 -1.21 13.94 -0.51
C GLY A 28 -0.96 13.91 -2.02
N GLY A 29 -1.21 15.03 -2.71
CA GLY A 29 -1.00 15.18 -4.15
C GLY A 29 -1.81 14.20 -5.01
N LEU A 30 -2.92 13.67 -4.47
CA LEU A 30 -3.70 12.58 -5.08
C LEU A 30 -5.19 12.85 -4.89
N GLY A 31 -5.97 12.72 -5.96
CA GLY A 31 -7.43 12.89 -5.90
C GLY A 31 -8.12 11.96 -4.89
N THR A 32 -7.57 10.75 -4.69
CA THR A 32 -8.07 9.79 -3.70
C THR A 32 -7.87 10.26 -2.25
N ILE A 33 -6.88 11.12 -1.99
CA ILE A 33 -6.66 11.75 -0.69
C ILE A 33 -7.58 12.96 -0.56
N ALA A 34 -7.66 13.81 -1.59
CA ALA A 34 -8.53 14.98 -1.61
C ALA A 34 -10.00 14.64 -1.31
N VAL A 35 -10.56 13.62 -1.98
CA VAL A 35 -11.95 13.18 -1.75
C VAL A 35 -12.16 12.67 -0.32
N ARG A 36 -11.19 11.95 0.24
CA ARG A 36 -11.29 11.44 1.62
C ARG A 36 -11.18 12.55 2.66
N GLN A 37 -10.29 13.52 2.46
CA GLN A 37 -10.21 14.71 3.30
C GLN A 37 -11.50 15.55 3.20
N ALA A 38 -12.06 15.70 1.99
CA ALA A 38 -13.33 16.40 1.77
C ALA A 38 -14.50 15.75 2.51
N ARG A 39 -14.60 14.42 2.51
CA ARG A 39 -15.59 13.69 3.33
C ARG A 39 -15.46 14.04 4.81
N VAL A 40 -14.25 14.03 5.36
CA VAL A 40 -14.00 14.35 6.77
C VAL A 40 -14.35 15.80 7.08
N ALA A 41 -13.94 16.74 6.23
CA ALA A 41 -14.26 18.15 6.40
C ALA A 41 -15.77 18.41 6.33
N GLY A 42 -16.46 17.83 5.34
CA GLY A 42 -17.91 17.99 5.17
C GLY A 42 -18.72 17.44 6.35
N ILE A 43 -18.37 16.25 6.87
CA ILE A 43 -19.03 15.68 8.05
C ILE A 43 -18.81 16.59 9.27
N ASN A 44 -17.59 17.06 9.49
CA ASN A 44 -17.29 17.88 10.66
C ASN A 44 -17.90 19.29 10.56
N ALA A 45 -17.97 19.87 9.35
CA ALA A 45 -18.66 21.14 9.12
C ALA A 45 -20.17 21.04 9.39
N ALA A 46 -20.76 19.86 9.24
CA ALA A 46 -22.16 19.57 9.57
C ALA A 46 -22.38 19.19 11.06
N GLY A 47 -21.37 19.31 11.92
CA GLY A 47 -21.47 19.00 13.36
C GLY A 47 -21.11 17.56 13.73
N GLY A 48 -20.55 16.77 12.80
CA GLY A 48 -20.01 15.45 13.12
C GLY A 48 -18.60 15.49 13.74
N ASP A 49 -18.13 14.33 14.21
CA ASP A 49 -16.76 14.14 14.72
C ASP A 49 -16.11 12.92 14.07
N VAL A 50 -15.47 13.13 12.92
CA VAL A 50 -14.67 12.12 12.23
C VAL A 50 -13.24 12.60 12.01
N ARG A 51 -12.31 11.64 12.00
CA ARG A 51 -10.88 11.89 11.79
C ARG A 51 -10.39 11.27 10.49
N PHE A 52 -9.50 11.99 9.83
CA PHE A 52 -8.77 11.44 8.69
C PHE A 52 -7.66 10.52 9.21
N PRO A 53 -7.59 9.24 8.78
CA PRO A 53 -6.68 8.26 9.37
C PRO A 53 -5.21 8.46 8.99
N GLY A 54 -4.91 9.33 8.01
CA GLY A 54 -3.55 9.58 7.52
C GLY A 54 -3.36 9.14 6.06
N ILE A 55 -2.16 9.38 5.55
CA ILE A 55 -1.77 9.18 4.16
C ILE A 55 -0.76 8.05 4.07
N ILE A 56 -1.09 6.98 3.34
CA ILE A 56 -0.14 5.91 2.98
C ILE A 56 0.50 6.16 1.60
N GLY A 57 -0.16 6.93 0.75
CA GLY A 57 0.37 7.26 -0.58
C GLY A 57 0.24 6.14 -1.62
N ALA A 58 -0.80 5.30 -1.52
CA ALA A 58 -1.15 4.33 -2.56
C ALA A 58 -1.44 5.02 -3.89
N LYS A 59 -0.70 4.65 -4.93
CA LYS A 59 -0.76 5.25 -6.26
C LYS A 59 -0.46 4.23 -7.35
N VAL A 60 -1.02 4.46 -8.53
CA VAL A 60 -0.80 3.64 -9.72
C VAL A 60 -0.81 4.52 -10.96
N THR A 61 -0.01 4.15 -11.96
CA THR A 61 -0.07 4.70 -13.31
C THR A 61 0.03 3.58 -14.34
N LYS A 62 -0.38 3.85 -15.58
CA LYS A 62 -0.27 2.93 -16.71
C LYS A 62 0.55 3.58 -17.82
N LEU A 63 1.65 2.93 -18.20
CA LEU A 63 2.56 3.40 -19.25
C LEU A 63 2.92 2.24 -20.16
N PHE A 64 2.69 2.40 -21.47
CA PHE A 64 3.01 1.38 -22.49
C PHE A 64 2.45 -0.02 -22.19
N GLY A 65 1.26 -0.09 -21.60
CA GLY A 65 0.62 -1.35 -21.22
C GLY A 65 1.09 -1.94 -19.89
N LEU A 66 2.08 -1.35 -19.22
CA LEU A 66 2.50 -1.72 -17.87
C LEU A 66 1.74 -0.92 -16.82
N GLU A 67 1.23 -1.60 -15.82
CA GLU A 67 0.75 -0.99 -14.58
C GLU A 67 1.92 -0.90 -13.59
N ILE A 68 2.12 0.30 -13.04
CA ILE A 68 3.20 0.62 -12.11
C ILE A 68 2.56 1.19 -10.85
N ALA A 69 2.64 0.44 -9.75
CA ALA A 69 1.91 0.72 -8.53
C ALA A 69 2.87 0.77 -7.32
N SER A 70 2.65 1.70 -6.39
CA SER A 70 3.43 1.85 -5.16
C SER A 70 2.56 2.32 -3.99
N THR A 71 2.83 1.82 -2.78
CA THR A 71 2.13 2.20 -1.54
C THR A 71 3.12 2.19 -0.37
N GLY A 72 2.96 3.11 0.59
CA GLY A 72 3.84 3.22 1.76
C GLY A 72 5.30 3.51 1.42
N LEU A 73 6.21 2.98 2.24
CA LEU A 73 7.65 3.15 2.11
C LEU A 73 8.24 2.36 0.94
N THR A 74 9.25 2.95 0.32
CA THR A 74 10.14 2.34 -0.68
C THR A 74 11.54 2.21 -0.10
N ASP A 75 12.47 1.53 -0.79
CA ASP A 75 13.88 1.48 -0.36
C ASP A 75 14.45 2.91 -0.12
N ASP A 76 14.10 3.89 -0.96
CA ASP A 76 14.59 5.27 -0.86
C ASP A 76 13.93 6.06 0.28
N LEU A 77 12.60 5.92 0.46
CA LEU A 77 11.90 6.56 1.56
C LEU A 77 12.31 5.99 2.92
N ALA A 78 12.47 4.67 3.01
CA ALA A 78 12.95 4.00 4.21
C ALA A 78 14.33 4.50 4.62
N LYS A 79 15.27 4.64 3.67
CA LYS A 79 16.59 5.26 3.92
C LYS A 79 16.46 6.72 4.38
N ARG A 80 15.65 7.52 3.69
CA ARG A 80 15.46 8.95 4.02
C ARG A 80 14.87 9.15 5.41
N PHE A 81 14.02 8.24 5.87
CA PHE A 81 13.43 8.27 7.20
C PHE A 81 14.19 7.46 8.24
N GLU A 82 15.33 6.87 7.87
CA GLU A 82 16.16 6.04 8.75
C GLU A 82 15.41 4.86 9.37
N ILE A 83 14.45 4.30 8.62
CA ILE A 83 13.66 3.14 9.02
C ILE A 83 14.30 1.89 8.42
N PRO A 84 14.87 0.99 9.24
CA PRO A 84 15.45 -0.25 8.73
C PRO A 84 14.33 -1.17 8.21
N VAL A 85 14.46 -1.63 6.96
CA VAL A 85 13.46 -2.50 6.34
C VAL A 85 14.06 -3.82 5.84
N VAL A 86 13.26 -4.88 5.93
CA VAL A 86 13.46 -6.14 5.23
C VAL A 86 12.53 -6.18 4.02
N LYS A 87 13.06 -6.62 2.88
CA LYS A 87 12.33 -6.68 1.62
C LYS A 87 11.93 -8.12 1.30
N GLY A 88 10.68 -8.33 0.90
CA GLY A 88 10.24 -9.49 0.10
C GLY A 88 10.31 -9.11 -1.38
N SER A 89 10.88 -9.95 -2.25
CA SER A 89 10.99 -9.63 -3.68
C SER A 89 10.75 -10.87 -4.51
N ILE A 90 9.75 -10.82 -5.38
CA ILE A 90 9.32 -11.94 -6.22
C ILE A 90 9.17 -11.46 -7.66
N LYS A 91 9.57 -12.32 -8.59
CA LYS A 91 9.11 -12.30 -9.98
C LYS A 91 8.12 -13.44 -10.13
N GLY A 92 6.93 -13.16 -10.63
CA GLY A 92 5.86 -14.14 -10.70
C GLY A 92 5.00 -13.93 -11.95
N SER A 93 3.95 -14.73 -12.04
CA SER A 93 2.92 -14.68 -13.08
C SER A 93 1.58 -14.35 -12.45
N THR A 94 0.68 -13.71 -13.19
CA THR A 94 -0.71 -13.49 -12.76
C THR A 94 -1.52 -14.78 -12.70
N LYS A 95 -1.08 -15.85 -13.37
CA LYS A 95 -1.79 -17.14 -13.47
C LYS A 95 -0.84 -18.33 -13.28
N PRO A 96 -1.34 -19.53 -12.90
CA PRO A 96 -0.54 -20.74 -12.84
C PRO A 96 0.15 -21.05 -14.16
N HIS A 97 1.33 -21.68 -14.10
CA HIS A 97 2.14 -22.02 -15.26
C HIS A 97 1.43 -22.91 -16.31
N TYR A 98 0.45 -23.71 -15.89
CA TYR A 98 -0.33 -24.58 -16.77
C TYR A 98 -1.52 -23.87 -17.43
N TYR A 99 -1.84 -22.63 -17.03
CA TYR A 99 -2.96 -21.87 -17.60
C TYR A 99 -2.45 -20.86 -18.64
N THR A 100 -3.14 -20.75 -19.76
CA THR A 100 -2.74 -19.87 -20.87
C THR A 100 -2.96 -18.40 -20.56
N GLY A 101 -2.02 -17.54 -20.97
CA GLY A 101 -2.20 -16.09 -20.93
C GLY A 101 -1.83 -15.43 -19.61
N GLY A 102 -1.11 -16.12 -18.72
CA GLY A 102 -0.46 -15.49 -17.56
C GLY A 102 0.49 -14.37 -17.98
N LYS A 103 0.58 -13.33 -17.16
CA LYS A 103 1.42 -12.16 -17.40
C LYS A 103 2.48 -12.03 -16.32
N ASP A 104 3.69 -11.68 -16.74
CA ASP A 104 4.78 -11.44 -15.81
C ASP A 104 4.51 -10.22 -14.93
N LEU A 105 4.90 -10.35 -13.67
CA LEU A 105 4.92 -9.27 -12.72
C LEU A 105 6.16 -9.33 -11.83
N LYS A 106 6.50 -8.17 -11.25
CA LYS A 106 7.51 -8.03 -10.20
C LYS A 106 6.87 -7.34 -9.02
N LEU A 107 7.00 -7.96 -7.86
CA LEU A 107 6.46 -7.46 -6.61
C LEU A 107 7.59 -7.30 -5.60
N LYS A 108 7.56 -6.18 -4.88
CA LYS A 108 8.32 -5.96 -3.66
C LYS A 108 7.37 -5.61 -2.52
N THR A 109 7.62 -6.18 -1.36
CA THR A 109 7.00 -5.83 -0.08
C THR A 109 8.08 -5.40 0.89
N TYR A 110 7.78 -4.43 1.75
CA TYR A 110 8.70 -3.83 2.69
C TYR A 110 8.16 -3.99 4.10
N TYR A 111 9.00 -4.47 5.01
CA TYR A 111 8.65 -4.70 6.40
C TYR A 111 9.64 -3.99 7.31
N ASN A 112 9.18 -3.34 8.36
CA ASN A 112 10.07 -2.79 9.39
C ASN A 112 10.88 -3.95 10.01
N LYS A 113 12.20 -3.80 10.07
CA LYS A 113 13.12 -4.86 10.50
C LYS A 113 12.95 -5.24 11.98
N GLU A 114 12.55 -4.28 12.81
CA GLU A 114 12.45 -4.45 14.26
C GLU A 114 11.10 -5.03 14.66
N THR A 115 10.02 -4.59 14.00
CA THR A 115 8.65 -4.98 14.36
C THR A 115 8.05 -6.05 13.45
N GLY A 116 8.67 -6.32 12.29
CA GLY A 116 8.14 -7.21 11.27
C GLY A 116 6.94 -6.65 10.49
N LYS A 117 6.46 -5.44 10.83
CA LYS A 117 5.23 -4.84 10.29
C LYS A 117 5.39 -4.42 8.84
N LEU A 118 4.36 -4.67 8.04
CA LEU A 118 4.29 -4.24 6.63
C LEU A 118 4.23 -2.72 6.57
N VAL A 119 5.18 -2.12 5.85
CA VAL A 119 5.33 -0.66 5.71
C VAL A 119 5.33 -0.19 4.27
N GLY A 120 5.26 -1.09 3.29
CA GLY A 120 5.21 -0.66 1.90
C GLY A 120 5.15 -1.78 0.89
N GLY A 121 4.90 -1.39 -0.36
CA GLY A 121 4.97 -2.30 -1.49
C GLY A 121 5.05 -1.59 -2.83
N GLN A 122 5.60 -2.31 -3.81
CA GLN A 122 5.74 -1.87 -5.19
C GLN A 122 5.43 -3.03 -6.12
N LEU A 123 4.62 -2.80 -7.14
CA LEU A 123 4.28 -3.80 -8.12
C LEU A 123 4.38 -3.21 -9.53
N VAL A 124 5.03 -3.94 -10.42
CA VAL A 124 5.03 -3.66 -11.86
C VAL A 124 4.60 -4.92 -12.59
N GLY A 125 3.57 -4.82 -13.43
CA GLY A 125 3.04 -5.95 -14.20
C GLY A 125 2.24 -5.48 -15.41
N LEU A 126 1.90 -6.40 -16.30
CA LEU A 126 1.04 -6.07 -17.47
C LEU A 126 -0.45 -5.98 -17.11
N GLU A 127 -0.84 -6.55 -15.97
CA GLU A 127 -2.19 -6.49 -15.43
C GLU A 127 -2.16 -6.67 -13.91
N ASP A 128 -3.25 -6.27 -13.26
CA ASP A 128 -3.59 -6.59 -11.86
C ASP A 128 -2.59 -6.08 -10.80
N ALA A 129 -1.81 -5.05 -11.13
CA ALA A 129 -0.89 -4.42 -10.19
C ALA A 129 -1.65 -3.65 -9.11
N ALA A 130 -2.67 -2.90 -9.52
CA ALA A 130 -3.44 -2.03 -8.64
C ALA A 130 -4.18 -2.82 -7.55
N MET A 131 -4.83 -3.94 -7.91
CA MET A 131 -5.63 -4.72 -6.97
C MET A 131 -4.76 -5.39 -5.91
N ARG A 132 -3.63 -6.01 -6.28
CA ARG A 132 -2.68 -6.56 -5.32
C ARG A 132 -2.08 -5.48 -4.41
N LEU A 133 -1.81 -4.30 -4.95
CA LEU A 133 -1.33 -3.19 -4.15
C LEU A 133 -2.38 -2.65 -3.16
N ASN A 134 -3.68 -2.75 -3.47
CA ASN A 134 -4.74 -2.42 -2.53
C ASN A 134 -4.74 -3.35 -1.31
N VAL A 135 -4.44 -4.65 -1.48
CA VAL A 135 -4.28 -5.61 -0.37
C VAL A 135 -3.12 -5.18 0.53
N ILE A 136 -1.97 -4.84 -0.05
CA ILE A 136 -0.80 -4.32 0.71
C ILE A 136 -1.17 -3.05 1.46
N THR A 137 -1.87 -2.12 0.80
CA THR A 137 -2.30 -0.86 1.43
C THR A 137 -3.20 -1.11 2.63
N LEU A 138 -4.17 -2.02 2.51
CA LEU A 138 -5.03 -2.40 3.63
C LEU A 138 -4.24 -3.07 4.75
N GLY A 139 -3.28 -3.94 4.41
CA GLY A 139 -2.37 -4.57 5.37
C GLY A 139 -1.57 -3.54 6.19
N ILE A 140 -1.05 -2.50 5.53
CA ILE A 140 -0.39 -1.38 6.21
C ILE A 140 -1.37 -0.69 7.16
N GLN A 141 -2.59 -0.38 6.72
CA GLN A 141 -3.62 0.26 7.56
C GLN A 141 -3.95 -0.53 8.83
N HIS A 142 -3.89 -1.86 8.75
CA HIS A 142 -4.20 -2.76 9.86
C HIS A 142 -2.97 -3.22 10.64
N ASN A 143 -1.78 -2.66 10.35
CA ASN A 143 -0.53 -3.01 11.02
C ASN A 143 -0.29 -4.54 11.01
N ILE A 144 -0.49 -5.20 9.87
CA ILE A 144 -0.16 -6.62 9.72
C ILE A 144 1.36 -6.80 9.60
N ASP A 145 1.88 -7.98 9.93
CA ASP A 145 3.28 -8.35 9.70
C ASP A 145 3.48 -9.31 8.52
N ALA A 146 4.73 -9.76 8.32
CA ALA A 146 5.06 -10.69 7.23
C ALA A 146 4.44 -12.08 7.41
N LYS A 147 4.16 -12.51 8.64
CA LYS A 147 3.47 -13.78 8.91
C LYS A 147 2.00 -13.64 8.58
N ASP A 148 1.36 -12.55 9.00
CA ASP A 148 -0.04 -12.27 8.68
C ASP A 148 -0.29 -12.24 7.16
N LEU A 149 0.60 -11.59 6.38
CA LEU A 149 0.46 -11.57 4.91
C LEU A 149 0.77 -12.93 4.26
N PHE A 150 1.57 -13.78 4.92
CA PHE A 150 1.82 -15.13 4.45
C PHE A 150 0.62 -16.06 4.71
N ASP A 151 -0.01 -15.92 5.88
CA ASP A 151 -1.20 -16.70 6.26
C ASP A 151 -2.50 -16.15 5.66
N PHE A 152 -2.44 -15.05 4.90
CA PHE A 152 -3.57 -14.46 4.20
C PHE A 152 -4.19 -15.44 3.20
N GLU A 153 -5.50 -15.66 3.33
CA GLU A 153 -6.27 -16.46 2.37
C GLU A 153 -6.59 -15.64 1.11
N ASN A 154 -5.96 -15.98 -0.01
CA ASN A 154 -6.27 -15.38 -1.31
C ASN A 154 -7.35 -16.19 -2.05
N CYS A 155 -8.20 -15.49 -2.79
CA CYS A 155 -9.07 -16.13 -3.78
C CYS A 155 -8.24 -16.87 -4.83
N TYR A 156 -8.79 -17.95 -5.39
CA TYR A 156 -8.13 -18.77 -6.39
C TYR A 156 -9.10 -19.23 -7.48
N ALA A 157 -8.69 -19.04 -8.73
CA ALA A 157 -9.17 -19.76 -9.90
C ALA A 157 -8.07 -19.70 -10.96
N PRO A 158 -7.69 -20.79 -11.64
CA PRO A 158 -6.58 -20.79 -12.60
C PRO A 158 -6.67 -19.72 -13.69
N ALA A 159 -7.91 -19.34 -14.06
CA ALA A 159 -8.18 -18.31 -15.04
C ALA A 159 -7.80 -16.88 -14.60
N ILE A 160 -7.66 -16.64 -13.29
CA ILE A 160 -7.54 -15.33 -12.65
C ILE A 160 -6.26 -15.20 -11.82
N CYS A 161 -5.96 -16.17 -10.95
CA CYS A 161 -4.86 -16.10 -9.98
C CYS A 161 -4.32 -17.50 -9.59
N ASP A 162 -3.06 -17.56 -9.17
CA ASP A 162 -2.41 -18.80 -8.72
C ASP A 162 -2.79 -19.15 -7.28
N THR A 163 -2.57 -20.41 -6.89
CA THR A 163 -2.76 -20.91 -5.52
C THR A 163 -1.80 -20.21 -4.55
N TRP A 164 -0.54 -20.05 -4.95
CA TRP A 164 0.45 -19.26 -4.23
C TRP A 164 0.63 -17.91 -4.91
N ASP A 165 -0.23 -16.96 -4.55
CA ASP A 165 -0.14 -15.61 -5.11
C ASP A 165 1.24 -14.98 -4.84
N PRO A 166 1.79 -14.20 -5.79
CA PRO A 166 3.05 -13.49 -5.59
C PRO A 166 3.09 -12.64 -4.30
N LEU A 167 1.96 -12.14 -3.80
CA LEU A 167 1.84 -11.49 -2.49
C LEU A 167 2.32 -12.41 -1.36
N VAL A 168 1.75 -13.61 -1.27
CA VAL A 168 2.08 -14.63 -0.25
C VAL A 168 3.54 -15.07 -0.38
N GLN A 169 4.00 -15.31 -1.62
CA GLN A 169 5.40 -15.67 -1.88
C GLN A 169 6.37 -14.56 -1.45
N SER A 170 6.00 -13.28 -1.63
CA SER A 170 6.83 -12.14 -1.22
C SER A 170 6.93 -12.05 0.31
N ALA A 171 5.83 -12.34 1.01
CA ALA A 171 5.77 -12.39 2.46
C ALA A 171 6.64 -13.53 3.01
N ASP A 172 6.56 -14.72 2.41
CA ASP A 172 7.40 -15.87 2.79
C ASP A 172 8.90 -15.55 2.65
N ALA A 173 9.29 -14.90 1.55
CA ALA A 173 10.68 -14.48 1.34
C ALA A 173 11.16 -13.47 2.39
N ALA A 174 10.27 -12.59 2.87
CA ALA A 174 10.58 -11.60 3.91
C ALA A 174 10.60 -12.21 5.31
N ARG A 175 9.59 -12.99 5.69
CA ARG A 175 9.47 -13.58 7.03
C ARG A 175 10.63 -14.50 7.37
N ARG A 176 11.14 -15.27 6.39
CA ARG A 176 12.35 -16.10 6.57
C ARG A 176 13.60 -15.28 6.91
N ARG A 177 13.71 -14.05 6.38
CA ARG A 177 14.80 -13.11 6.70
C ARG A 177 14.59 -12.44 8.06
N LEU A 178 13.34 -12.19 8.43
CA LEU A 178 12.94 -11.66 9.75
C LEU A 178 12.99 -12.73 10.85
N LYS A 179 13.00 -14.02 10.48
CA LYS A 179 12.92 -15.19 11.38
C LYS A 179 11.60 -15.21 12.18
N ILE A 180 10.49 -14.91 11.51
CA ILE A 180 9.11 -14.97 12.05
C ILE A 180 8.21 -15.90 11.22
#